data_AF-A0A1H3VIT6-F1
#
_entry.id   AF-A0A1H3VIT6-F1
#
_cell.length_a   1.000
_cell.length_b   1.000
_cell.length_c   1.000
_cell.angle_alpha   90.00
_cell.angle_beta   90.00
_cell.angle_gamma   90.00
#
_symmetry.space_group_name_H-M   'P 1'
#
loop_
_entity.id
_entity.type
_entity.pdbx_description
1 polymer ?
#
loop_
_entity_poly.entity_id
_entity_poly.type
_entity_poly.pdbx_seq_one_letter_code
_entity_poly.pdbx_strand_id
1 'polypeptide(L)'
;MKTILTKKTLVAFVLFMTLSQISFSQNYSEDESGSETTTVTELNGENVSPEVFNSFFNTTVNTKLATVQGNSVFVTQIGEYNKVAASVITNASDINIAQNGDLNKVQLVYEVDKVVADLAQNGNENEIKDYVIDTNAEISLDLTQNGDDLKFERFGANKISRNIKFTQTEASPTIIIRSFK
;
A
#
# COMPACT_ATOMS: atom_id res chain seq x y z
N MET A 1 -64.52 -2.57 8.83
CA MET A 1 -64.26 -1.16 9.19
C MET A 1 -63.34 -0.59 8.12
N LYS A 2 -63.85 0.28 7.22
CA LYS A 2 -63.07 0.83 6.09
C LYS A 2 -62.31 2.07 6.57
N THR A 3 -60.99 1.97 6.69
CA THR A 3 -60.14 3.10 7.05
C THR A 3 -59.94 3.99 5.83
N ILE A 4 -60.49 5.21 5.85
CA ILE A 4 -60.32 6.19 4.77
C ILE A 4 -59.03 6.95 5.02
N LEU A 5 -58.00 6.65 4.23
CA LEU A 5 -56.70 7.33 4.30
C LEU A 5 -56.82 8.67 3.56
N THR A 6 -56.81 9.79 4.30
CA THR A 6 -56.87 11.13 3.70
C THR A 6 -55.54 11.49 3.02
N LYS A 7 -55.58 12.33 1.97
CA LYS A 7 -54.35 12.77 1.26
C LYS A 7 -53.31 13.42 2.19
N LYS A 8 -53.74 14.07 3.28
CA LYS A 8 -52.85 14.68 4.28
C LYS A 8 -52.12 13.63 5.13
N THR A 9 -52.80 12.54 5.50
CA THR A 9 -52.15 11.40 6.19
C THR A 9 -51.23 10.62 5.26
N LEU A 10 -51.54 10.53 3.97
CA LEU A 10 -50.64 9.95 2.97
C LEU A 10 -49.35 10.78 2.82
N VAL A 11 -49.45 12.10 2.71
CA VAL A 11 -48.29 13.00 2.59
C VAL A 11 -47.42 12.98 3.85
N ALA A 12 -48.03 12.98 5.04
CA ALA A 12 -47.30 12.86 6.30
C ALA A 12 -46.56 11.53 6.42
N PHE A 13 -47.15 10.43 5.94
CA PHE A 13 -46.53 9.11 5.93
C PHE A 13 -45.34 9.02 4.96
N VAL A 14 -45.46 9.64 3.77
CA VAL A 14 -44.37 9.71 2.79
C VAL A 14 -43.21 10.57 3.31
N LEU A 15 -43.49 11.69 3.99
CA LEU A 15 -42.47 12.54 4.58
C LEU A 15 -41.71 11.84 5.73
N PHE A 16 -42.41 10.99 6.49
CA PHE A 16 -41.80 10.21 7.58
C PHE A 16 -40.86 9.11 7.05
N MET A 17 -41.20 8.45 5.94
CA MET A 17 -40.33 7.46 5.28
C MET A 17 -39.05 8.06 4.66
N THR A 18 -39.08 9.32 4.22
CA THR A 18 -37.89 9.97 3.63
C THR A 18 -36.86 10.40 4.68
N LEU A 19 -37.26 10.51 5.96
CA LEU A 19 -36.39 10.93 7.06
C LEU A 19 -35.76 9.76 7.82
N SER A 20 -36.19 8.52 7.55
CA SER A 20 -35.72 7.31 8.27
C SER A 20 -34.58 6.57 7.56
N GLN A 21 -33.72 7.26 6.81
CA GLN A 21 -32.46 6.67 6.31
C GLN A 21 -31.50 6.49 7.49
N ILE A 22 -31.76 5.47 8.31
CA ILE A 22 -30.86 5.03 9.36
C ILE A 22 -29.69 4.38 8.64
N SER A 23 -28.57 5.11 8.56
CA SER A 23 -27.32 4.59 8.06
C SER A 23 -26.88 3.46 8.98
N PHE A 24 -26.87 2.22 8.49
CA PHE A 24 -26.13 1.14 9.13
C PHE A 24 -24.64 1.41 8.90
N SER A 25 -24.04 2.27 9.73
CA SER A 25 -22.60 2.30 9.87
C SER A 25 -22.23 1.09 10.73
N GLN A 26 -21.66 0.06 10.11
CA GLN A 26 -20.96 -0.97 10.87
C GLN A 26 -19.61 -0.37 11.27
N ASN A 27 -19.44 -0.02 12.54
CA ASN A 27 -18.12 0.21 13.10
C ASN A 27 -17.54 -1.14 13.51
N TYR A 28 -16.33 -1.45 13.06
CA TYR A 28 -15.58 -2.64 13.48
C TYR A 28 -15.34 -2.55 14.99
N SER A 29 -15.86 -3.51 15.75
CA SER A 29 -15.51 -3.68 17.16
C SER A 29 -14.24 -4.51 17.23
N GLU A 30 -13.16 -3.87 17.67
CA GLU A 30 -11.88 -4.50 18.00
C GLU A 30 -12.09 -5.45 19.18
N ASP A 31 -11.81 -6.74 18.98
CA ASP A 31 -11.76 -7.70 20.09
C ASP A 31 -10.48 -7.45 20.88
N GLU A 32 -10.64 -6.76 22.01
CA GLU A 32 -9.58 -6.51 22.98
C GLU A 32 -9.23 -7.83 23.69
N SER A 33 -8.17 -8.49 23.21
CA SER A 33 -7.50 -9.56 23.95
C SER A 33 -6.01 -9.44 23.72
N GLY A 34 -5.38 -8.70 24.63
CA GLY A 34 -3.93 -8.65 24.78
C GLY A 34 -3.38 -10.05 24.99
N SER A 35 -2.76 -10.58 23.95
CA SER A 35 -1.80 -11.67 24.00
C SER A 35 -0.76 -11.33 22.94
N GLU A 36 0.52 -11.43 23.29
CA GLU A 36 1.65 -11.18 22.39
C GLU A 36 1.53 -12.09 21.16
N THR A 37 0.78 -11.63 20.17
CA THR A 37 0.43 -12.41 19.00
C THR A 37 1.61 -12.27 18.08
N THR A 38 2.40 -13.35 18.01
CA THR A 38 3.35 -13.55 16.92
C THR A 38 2.60 -13.25 15.64
N THR A 39 2.99 -12.20 14.92
CA THR A 39 2.35 -11.77 13.67
C THR A 39 2.37 -12.91 12.68
N VAL A 40 1.28 -13.65 12.61
CA VAL A 40 1.13 -14.74 11.66
C VAL A 40 0.89 -14.10 10.30
N THR A 41 1.89 -14.24 9.43
CA THR A 41 1.69 -13.95 8.01
C THR A 41 1.00 -15.18 7.43
N GLU A 42 -0.27 -15.07 7.01
CA GLU A 42 -1.01 -16.20 6.42
C GLU A 42 -1.05 -16.09 4.89
N LEU A 43 -0.74 -17.18 4.18
CA LEU A 43 -1.05 -17.36 2.76
C LEU A 43 -2.06 -18.50 2.66
N ASN A 44 -3.27 -18.22 2.16
CA ASN A 44 -4.36 -19.21 2.05
C ASN A 44 -4.74 -19.92 3.37
N GLY A 45 -4.56 -19.25 4.52
CA GLY A 45 -4.85 -19.83 5.84
C GLY A 45 -3.76 -20.73 6.40
N GLU A 46 -2.57 -20.75 5.77
CA GLU A 46 -1.38 -21.40 6.32
C GLU A 46 -0.35 -20.36 6.79
N ASN A 47 0.27 -20.63 7.95
CA ASN A 47 1.34 -19.81 8.51
C ASN A 47 2.55 -19.82 7.58
N VAL A 48 2.88 -18.66 7.03
CA VAL A 48 4.05 -18.45 6.19
C VAL A 48 5.23 -18.17 7.10
N SER A 49 6.21 -19.05 7.04
CA SER A 49 7.45 -18.82 7.76
C SER A 49 8.26 -17.69 7.09
N PRO A 50 9.07 -16.94 7.84
CA PRO A 50 9.96 -15.92 7.25
C PRO A 50 10.83 -16.47 6.12
N GLU A 51 11.20 -17.76 6.17
CA GLU A 51 11.97 -18.45 5.14
C GLU A 51 11.23 -18.51 3.80
N VAL A 52 9.92 -18.74 3.82
CA VAL A 52 9.10 -18.75 2.60
C VAL A 52 9.08 -17.36 1.98
N PHE A 53 8.88 -16.30 2.77
CA PHE A 53 8.93 -14.93 2.25
C PHE A 53 10.31 -14.60 1.66
N ASN A 54 11.38 -14.96 2.36
CA ASN A 54 12.76 -14.77 1.92
C ASN A 54 13.12 -15.59 0.67
N SER A 55 12.34 -16.61 0.31
CA SER A 55 12.53 -17.35 -0.94
C SER A 55 12.07 -16.56 -2.17
N PHE A 56 11.14 -15.61 -2.01
CA PHE A 56 10.65 -14.74 -3.07
C PHE A 56 11.37 -13.40 -3.12
N PHE A 57 11.82 -12.90 -1.96
CA PHE A 57 12.37 -11.57 -1.83
C PHE A 57 13.71 -11.60 -1.11
N ASN A 58 14.65 -10.77 -1.58
CA ASN A 58 15.83 -10.48 -0.77
C ASN A 58 15.45 -9.46 0.30
N THR A 59 15.50 -9.87 1.57
CA THR A 59 15.14 -9.05 2.73
C THR A 59 16.33 -8.51 3.51
N THR A 60 17.52 -8.62 2.93
CA THR A 60 18.74 -8.05 3.52
C THR A 60 18.58 -6.54 3.66
N VAL A 61 18.99 -6.01 4.81
CA VAL A 61 18.95 -4.57 5.09
C VAL A 61 19.74 -3.80 4.03
N ASN A 62 19.12 -2.77 3.45
CA ASN A 62 19.83 -1.89 2.53
C ASN A 62 20.86 -1.05 3.29
N THR A 63 22.15 -1.25 2.99
CA THR A 63 23.27 -0.59 3.68
C THR A 63 23.22 0.94 3.61
N LYS A 64 22.55 1.53 2.61
CA LYS A 64 22.32 2.98 2.53
C LYS A 64 21.54 3.51 3.74
N LEU A 65 20.66 2.72 4.37
CA LEU A 65 19.91 3.15 5.56
C LEU A 65 20.81 3.58 6.73
N ALA A 66 22.01 2.99 6.84
CA ALA A 66 22.96 3.33 7.89
C ALA A 66 23.68 4.68 7.64
N THR A 67 23.65 5.19 6.41
CA THR A 67 24.43 6.36 5.99
C THR A 67 23.59 7.48 5.39
N VAL A 68 22.32 7.24 5.10
CA VAL A 68 21.38 8.23 4.56
C VAL A 68 21.22 9.40 5.53
N GLN A 69 21.29 10.62 4.99
CA GLN A 69 21.17 11.87 5.73
C GLN A 69 20.38 12.87 4.91
N GLY A 70 19.53 13.65 5.59
CA GLY A 70 18.61 14.56 4.92
C GLY A 70 17.56 13.82 4.11
N ASN A 71 16.72 14.56 3.39
CA ASN A 71 15.63 14.01 2.60
C ASN A 71 15.81 14.35 1.13
N SER A 72 15.70 13.35 0.26
CA SER A 72 15.88 13.50 -1.18
C SER A 72 14.95 12.58 -1.97
N VAL A 73 14.40 13.12 -3.06
CA VAL A 73 13.58 12.39 -4.04
C VAL A 73 14.04 12.80 -5.43
N PHE A 74 14.56 11.84 -6.18
CA PHE A 74 15.00 12.00 -7.57
C PHE A 74 14.05 11.27 -8.50
N VAL A 75 13.55 11.97 -9.51
CA VAL A 75 12.58 11.45 -10.47
C VAL A 75 13.11 11.66 -11.87
N THR A 76 13.22 10.56 -12.63
CA THR A 76 13.53 10.57 -14.06
C THR A 76 12.37 9.93 -14.81
N GLN A 77 11.80 10.64 -15.78
CA GLN A 77 10.69 10.15 -16.60
C GLN A 77 11.05 10.31 -18.08
N ILE A 78 11.04 9.20 -18.80
CA ILE A 78 11.31 9.12 -20.24
C ILE A 78 10.11 8.43 -20.86
N GLY A 79 9.43 9.10 -21.79
CA GLY A 79 8.17 8.66 -22.39
C GLY A 79 7.00 9.58 -22.04
N GLU A 80 5.79 9.18 -22.40
CA GLU A 80 4.56 9.96 -22.28
C GLU A 80 3.70 9.52 -21.09
N TYR A 81 3.02 10.49 -20.46
CA TYR A 81 2.01 10.25 -19.42
C TYR A 81 2.45 9.43 -18.19
N ASN A 82 3.75 9.34 -17.94
CA ASN A 82 4.29 8.84 -16.69
C ASN A 82 3.86 9.74 -15.51
N LYS A 83 3.55 9.13 -14.37
CA LYS A 83 3.08 9.83 -13.16
C LYS A 83 3.82 9.33 -11.93
N VAL A 84 4.24 10.28 -11.11
CA VAL A 84 4.77 10.03 -9.77
C VAL A 84 3.99 10.89 -8.78
N ALA A 85 3.49 10.27 -7.72
CA ALA A 85 2.93 10.95 -6.55
C ALA A 85 3.66 10.44 -5.31
N ALA A 86 4.44 11.29 -4.64
CA ALA A 86 5.21 10.91 -3.47
C ALA A 86 4.93 11.87 -2.31
N SER A 87 4.48 11.34 -1.18
CA SER A 87 4.33 12.04 0.10
C SER A 87 5.28 11.42 1.11
N VAL A 88 6.31 12.15 1.54
CA VAL A 88 7.41 11.61 2.33
C VAL A 88 7.63 12.49 3.56
N ILE A 89 7.33 11.94 4.74
CA ILE A 89 7.53 12.55 6.05
C ILE A 89 8.53 11.66 6.81
N THR A 90 9.80 12.05 6.78
CA THR A 90 10.91 11.24 7.31
C THR A 90 12.02 12.07 7.94
N ASN A 91 12.81 11.48 8.84
CA ASN A 91 14.04 12.10 9.32
C ASN A 91 15.16 12.03 8.27
N ALA A 92 15.24 10.92 7.51
CA ALA A 92 16.13 10.82 6.37
C ALA A 92 15.54 9.97 5.22
N SER A 93 15.76 10.39 3.97
CA SER A 93 15.32 9.66 2.78
C SER A 93 16.24 9.80 1.58
N ASP A 94 16.41 8.70 0.86
CA ASP A 94 17.03 8.62 -0.47
C ASP A 94 16.10 7.79 -1.38
N ILE A 95 15.32 8.49 -2.20
CA ILE A 95 14.31 7.89 -3.07
C ILE A 95 14.67 8.20 -4.52
N ASN A 96 14.95 7.17 -5.31
CA ASN A 96 15.24 7.26 -6.74
C ASN A 96 14.12 6.55 -7.52
N ILE A 97 13.51 7.27 -8.46
CA ILE A 97 12.42 6.77 -9.31
C ILE A 97 12.80 7.00 -10.76
N ALA A 98 12.93 5.92 -11.52
CA ALA A 98 13.20 5.94 -12.95
C ALA A 98 12.04 5.27 -13.71
N GLN A 99 11.36 6.03 -14.57
CA GLN A 99 10.30 5.53 -15.45
C GLN A 99 10.76 5.68 -16.90
N ASN A 100 10.83 4.56 -17.62
CA ASN A 100 11.24 4.48 -19.02
C ASN A 100 10.19 3.71 -19.83
N GLY A 101 9.39 4.46 -20.58
CA GLY A 101 8.22 4.00 -21.33
C GLY A 101 7.01 4.89 -21.04
N ASP A 102 5.82 4.46 -21.43
CA ASP A 102 4.60 5.27 -21.37
C ASP A 102 3.66 4.80 -20.26
N LEU A 103 2.86 5.72 -19.71
CA LEU A 103 1.79 5.42 -18.74
C LEU A 103 2.26 4.74 -17.42
N ASN A 104 3.57 4.82 -17.15
CA ASN A 104 4.26 4.72 -15.87
C ASN A 104 3.48 5.24 -14.65
N LYS A 105 3.25 4.48 -13.57
CA LYS A 105 2.70 5.03 -12.32
C LYS A 105 3.48 4.59 -11.08
N VAL A 106 3.89 5.57 -10.28
CA VAL A 106 4.42 5.36 -8.93
C VAL A 106 3.65 6.21 -7.92
N GLN A 107 3.17 5.57 -6.85
CA GLN A 107 2.52 6.22 -5.71
C GLN A 107 3.20 5.81 -4.41
N LEU A 108 3.86 6.76 -3.73
CA LEU A 108 4.56 6.54 -2.47
C LEU A 108 3.92 7.39 -1.37
N VAL A 109 3.66 6.77 -0.22
CA VAL A 109 3.27 7.45 1.01
C VAL A 109 4.10 6.87 2.14
N TYR A 110 5.03 7.67 2.64
CA TYR A 110 5.94 7.29 3.71
C TYR A 110 5.80 8.27 4.88
N GLU A 111 5.52 7.72 6.05
CA GLU A 111 5.64 8.39 7.34
C GLU A 111 6.45 7.47 8.25
N VAL A 112 7.78 7.57 8.17
CA VAL A 112 8.75 6.63 8.77
C VAL A 112 9.99 7.36 9.29
N ASP A 113 10.87 6.68 10.03
CA ASP A 113 12.13 7.29 10.48
C ASP A 113 13.08 7.49 9.28
N LYS A 114 13.39 6.39 8.58
CA LYS A 114 14.24 6.41 7.39
C LYS A 114 13.68 5.56 6.26
N VAL A 115 13.88 6.02 5.03
CA VAL A 115 13.53 5.25 3.82
C VAL A 115 14.61 5.34 2.76
N VAL A 116 14.94 4.20 2.16
CA VAL A 116 15.72 4.13 0.93
C VAL A 116 14.90 3.39 -0.11
N ALA A 117 14.58 4.03 -1.22
CA ALA A 117 13.83 3.40 -2.30
C ALA A 117 14.55 3.60 -3.64
N ASP A 118 14.82 2.51 -4.35
CA ASP A 118 15.39 2.52 -5.70
C ASP A 118 14.37 1.81 -6.61
N LEU A 119 13.59 2.59 -7.37
CA LEU A 119 12.45 2.12 -8.15
C LEU A 119 12.69 2.36 -9.64
N ALA A 120 12.62 1.30 -10.45
CA ALA A 120 12.78 1.36 -11.90
C ALA A 120 11.61 0.68 -12.61
N GLN A 121 11.00 1.37 -13.58
CA GLN A 121 9.96 0.83 -14.45
C GLN A 121 10.44 0.94 -15.90
N ASN A 122 10.72 -0.20 -16.53
CA ASN A 122 11.15 -0.30 -17.93
C ASN A 122 10.06 -1.03 -18.73
N GLY A 123 9.28 -0.26 -19.49
CA GLY A 123 8.10 -0.72 -20.21
C GLY A 123 6.93 0.24 -19.99
N ASN A 124 5.72 -0.21 -20.32
CA ASN A 124 4.51 0.58 -20.32
C ASN A 124 3.51 0.12 -19.28
N GLU A 125 2.65 1.05 -18.83
CA GLU A 125 1.50 0.75 -17.95
C GLU A 125 1.86 0.07 -16.61
N ASN A 126 3.12 0.12 -16.19
CA ASN A 126 3.54 -0.44 -14.91
C ASN A 126 3.05 0.39 -13.71
N GLU A 127 2.77 -0.27 -12.59
CA GLU A 127 2.26 0.37 -11.38
C GLU A 127 3.04 -0.07 -10.13
N ILE A 128 3.53 0.90 -9.37
CA ILE A 128 4.10 0.72 -8.02
C ILE A 128 3.28 1.54 -7.05
N LYS A 129 2.71 0.88 -6.03
CA LYS A 129 2.15 1.56 -4.84
C LYS A 129 2.87 1.10 -3.60
N ASP A 130 3.30 2.04 -2.78
CA ASP A 130 3.95 1.73 -1.51
C ASP A 130 3.49 2.70 -0.42
N TYR A 131 2.81 2.15 0.57
CA TYR A 131 2.20 2.89 1.67
C TYR A 131 2.71 2.35 3.00
N VAL A 132 3.55 3.11 3.70
CA VAL A 132 4.08 2.70 5.00
C VAL A 132 4.00 3.87 5.99
N ILE A 133 3.22 3.68 7.05
CA ILE A 133 3.06 4.62 8.16
C ILE A 133 3.50 3.92 9.44
N ASP A 134 4.74 4.19 9.84
CA ASP A 134 5.33 3.76 11.10
C ASP A 134 6.54 4.67 11.41
N THR A 135 6.34 5.69 12.23
CA THR A 135 7.34 6.75 12.50
C THR A 135 8.65 6.25 13.10
N ASN A 136 8.72 5.00 13.56
CA ASN A 136 9.93 4.39 14.12
C ASN A 136 10.59 3.38 13.17
N ALA A 137 10.03 3.17 11.98
CA ALA A 137 10.54 2.19 11.04
C ALA A 137 11.68 2.75 10.18
N GLU A 138 12.69 1.93 9.95
CA GLU A 138 13.64 2.08 8.86
C GLU A 138 13.28 1.04 7.78
N ILE A 139 12.99 1.50 6.57
CA ILE A 139 12.48 0.66 5.47
C ILE A 139 13.29 0.83 4.19
N SER A 140 13.33 -0.20 3.35
CA SER A 140 13.83 -0.08 1.99
C SER A 140 13.03 -0.86 0.96
N LEU A 141 12.98 -0.33 -0.26
CA LEU A 141 12.40 -1.00 -1.42
C LEU A 141 13.33 -0.82 -2.64
N ASP A 142 13.90 -1.91 -3.13
CA ASP A 142 14.65 -1.95 -4.40
C ASP A 142 13.84 -2.81 -5.39
N LEU A 143 13.16 -2.14 -6.32
CA LEU A 143 12.22 -2.78 -7.24
C LEU A 143 12.51 -2.34 -8.66
N THR A 144 12.79 -3.32 -9.51
CA THR A 144 12.83 -3.13 -10.97
C THR A 144 11.69 -3.90 -11.63
N GLN A 145 10.87 -3.24 -12.44
CA GLN A 145 9.86 -3.83 -13.30
C GLN A 145 10.37 -3.78 -14.75
N ASN A 146 10.47 -4.93 -15.41
CA ASN A 146 10.91 -5.06 -16.81
C ASN A 146 9.83 -5.77 -17.64
N GLY A 147 9.07 -4.99 -18.41
CA GLY A 147 7.91 -5.47 -19.17
C GLY A 147 6.75 -4.50 -19.04
N ASP A 148 5.60 -4.92 -19.54
CA ASP A 148 4.36 -4.13 -19.54
C ASP A 148 3.36 -4.68 -18.51
N ASP A 149 2.45 -3.83 -18.03
CA ASP A 149 1.34 -4.19 -17.13
C ASP A 149 1.75 -4.82 -15.79
N LEU A 150 2.98 -4.58 -15.31
CA LEU A 150 3.47 -5.11 -14.04
C LEU A 150 2.97 -4.27 -12.87
N LYS A 151 2.51 -4.97 -11.83
CA LYS A 151 1.92 -4.32 -10.67
C LYS A 151 2.52 -4.81 -9.36
N PHE A 152 2.89 -3.85 -8.52
CA PHE A 152 3.31 -4.06 -7.14
C PHE A 152 2.57 -3.12 -6.20
N GLU A 153 2.04 -3.67 -5.11
CA GLU A 153 1.47 -2.89 -4.01
C GLU A 153 2.01 -3.37 -2.66
N ARG A 154 2.52 -2.45 -1.84
CA ARG A 154 2.87 -2.70 -0.44
C ARG A 154 2.07 -1.80 0.49
N PHE A 155 1.50 -2.41 1.53
CA PHE A 155 0.79 -1.74 2.61
C PHE A 155 1.39 -2.16 3.95
N GLY A 156 2.03 -1.22 4.63
CA GLY A 156 2.75 -1.42 5.88
C GLY A 156 4.08 -2.15 5.71
N ALA A 157 4.79 -2.29 6.82
CA ALA A 157 6.07 -2.98 6.91
C ALA A 157 6.23 -3.60 8.30
N ASN A 158 6.82 -4.78 8.39
CA ASN A 158 7.15 -5.43 9.66
C ASN A 158 8.59 -5.95 9.65
N LYS A 159 8.96 -6.78 10.64
CA LYS A 159 10.34 -7.29 10.78
C LYS A 159 10.85 -8.04 9.54
N ILE A 160 9.95 -8.65 8.76
CA ILE A 160 10.25 -9.48 7.58
C ILE A 160 10.20 -8.64 6.30
N SER A 161 9.22 -7.75 6.16
CA SER A 161 8.91 -7.04 4.90
C SER A 161 9.41 -5.59 4.82
N ARG A 162 10.08 -5.07 5.86
CA ARG A 162 10.59 -3.70 5.85
C ARG A 162 11.70 -3.45 4.84
N ASN A 163 12.47 -4.47 4.49
CA ASN A 163 13.50 -4.41 3.45
C ASN A 163 13.14 -5.44 2.40
N ILE A 164 12.96 -5.01 1.15
CA ILE A 164 12.62 -5.92 0.05
C ILE A 164 13.39 -5.48 -1.19
N LYS A 165 14.07 -6.44 -1.81
CA LYS A 165 14.69 -6.29 -3.13
C LYS A 165 14.27 -7.42 -4.05
N PHE A 166 13.78 -7.07 -5.25
CA PHE A 166 13.40 -8.03 -6.28
C PHE A 166 13.20 -7.36 -7.66
N THR A 167 13.02 -8.20 -8.68
CA THR A 167 12.72 -7.76 -10.05
C THR A 167 11.46 -8.46 -10.55
N GLN A 168 10.52 -7.70 -11.11
CA GLN A 168 9.40 -8.25 -11.87
C GLN A 168 9.75 -8.26 -13.36
N THR A 169 9.31 -9.30 -14.04
CA THR A 169 9.39 -9.47 -15.51
C THR A 169 8.00 -9.74 -16.06
N GLU A 170 7.80 -9.79 -17.38
CA GLU A 170 6.49 -10.11 -18.00
C GLU A 170 5.81 -11.39 -17.46
N ALA A 171 6.58 -12.37 -16.99
CA ALA A 171 6.04 -13.60 -16.39
C ALA A 171 5.67 -13.45 -14.90
N SER A 172 6.00 -12.32 -14.28
CA SER A 172 5.74 -12.09 -12.86
C SER A 172 4.27 -11.79 -12.62
N PRO A 173 3.67 -12.36 -11.56
CA PRO A 173 2.31 -12.00 -11.19
C PRO A 173 2.26 -10.57 -10.64
N THR A 174 1.03 -10.05 -10.49
CA THR A 174 0.78 -8.93 -9.58
C THR A 174 1.16 -9.34 -8.16
N ILE A 175 1.98 -8.54 -7.49
CA ILE A 175 2.45 -8.79 -6.13
C ILE A 175 1.80 -7.78 -5.20
N ILE A 176 1.14 -8.27 -4.15
CA ILE A 176 0.53 -7.44 -3.11
C ILE A 176 1.06 -7.91 -1.75
N ILE A 177 1.70 -7.01 -1.02
CA ILE A 177 2.22 -7.27 0.32
C ILE A 177 1.41 -6.45 1.30
N ARG A 178 0.84 -7.12 2.30
CA ARG A 178 0.20 -6.48 3.45
C ARG A 178 0.95 -6.90 4.70
N SER A 179 1.42 -5.94 5.47
CA SER A 179 2.18 -6.18 6.68
C SER A 179 1.60 -5.35 7.79
N PHE A 180 1.15 -6.04 8.83
CA PHE A 180 0.57 -5.45 10.03
C PHE A 180 1.54 -5.67 11.20
N LYS A 181 1.42 -4.81 12.22
CA LYS A 181 2.22 -4.90 13.45
C LYS A 181 1.73 -6.02 14.36
#